data_AF-A0A6A6Q5D5-F1
#
_entry.id   AF-A0A6A6Q5D5-F1
#
_cell.length_a   1.000
_cell.length_b   1.000
_cell.length_c   1.000
_cell.angle_alpha   90.00
_cell.angle_beta   90.00
_cell.angle_gamma   90.00
#
_symmetry.space_group_name_H-M   'P 1'
#
loop_
_entity.id
_entity.type
_entity.pdbx_description
1 polymer ?
#
loop_
_entity_poly.entity_id
_entity_poly.type
_entity_poly.pdbx_seq_one_letter_code
_entity_poly.pdbx_strand_id
1 'polypeptide(L)' 'MEKMQEAVVGIIGMGDMGKMYARRISDAGWSVHACDVPEKYEALKAEFAESVRNIVVLCSSHLDLC' A
#
# COMPACT_ATOMS: atom_id res chain seq x y z
N MET A 1 -21.28 -14.09 16.71
CA MET A 1 -19.88 -13.89 16.29
C MET A 1 -19.86 -12.72 15.32
N GLU A 2 -19.58 -11.53 15.82
CA GLU A 2 -19.37 -10.36 14.96
C GLU A 2 -18.11 -10.62 14.13
N LYS A 3 -18.22 -10.60 12.80
CA LYS A 3 -17.05 -10.60 11.94
C LYS A 3 -16.39 -9.24 12.11
N MET A 4 -15.23 -9.18 12.77
CA MET A 4 -14.34 -8.03 12.64
C MET A 4 -14.07 -7.88 11.15
N GLN A 5 -14.58 -6.81 10.53
CA GLN A 5 -14.15 -6.45 9.19
C GLN A 5 -12.65 -6.18 9.31
N GLU A 6 -11.83 -6.97 8.62
CA GLU A 6 -10.39 -6.74 8.54
C GLU A 6 -10.20 -5.35 7.94
N ALA A 7 -9.87 -4.38 8.80
CA ALA A 7 -9.70 -3.01 8.40
C ALA A 7 -8.46 -2.90 7.53
N VAL A 8 -8.62 -2.26 6.37
CA VAL A 8 -7.54 -2.09 5.39
C VAL A 8 -7.12 -0.63 5.39
N VAL A 9 -5.82 -0.38 5.48
CA VAL A 9 -5.28 0.99 5.50
C VAL A 9 -4.88 1.41 4.10
N GLY A 10 -5.44 2.52 3.62
CA GLY A 10 -5.03 3.16 2.36
C GLY A 10 -3.92 4.18 2.59
N ILE A 11 -2.86 4.13 1.78
CA ILE A 11 -1.78 5.13 1.74
C ILE A 11 -1.70 5.71 0.34
N ILE A 12 -1.86 7.03 0.22
CA ILE A 12 -1.70 7.77 -1.02
C ILE A 12 -0.41 8.57 -0.92
N GLY A 13 0.49 8.36 -1.88
CA GLY A 13 1.84 8.93 -1.88
C GLY A 13 2.84 8.00 -1.17
N MET A 14 3.72 7.38 -1.95
CA MET A 14 4.76 6.46 -1.51
C MET A 14 6.15 7.08 -1.64
N GLY A 15 6.28 8.31 -1.13
CA GLY A 15 7.58 8.87 -0.75
C GLY A 15 8.16 8.15 0.48
N ASP A 16 9.29 8.64 1.00
CA ASP A 16 10.01 7.98 2.10
C ASP A 16 9.12 7.73 3.33
N MET A 17 8.27 8.70 3.68
CA MET A 17 7.32 8.58 4.79
C MET A 17 6.20 7.58 4.50
N GLY A 18 5.63 7.59 3.29
CA GLY A 18 4.58 6.66 2.90
C GLY A 18 5.07 5.21 2.95
N LYS A 19 6.28 4.96 2.43
CA LYS A 19 6.94 3.66 2.51
C LYS A 19 7.20 3.22 3.94
N MET A 20 7.66 4.13 4.81
CA MET A 20 7.90 3.84 6.22
C MET A 20 6.61 3.44 6.95
N TYR A 21 5.50 4.15 6.71
CA TYR A 21 4.22 3.81 7.32
C TYR A 21 3.66 2.50 6.76
N ALA A 22 3.74 2.28 5.45
CA ALA A 22 3.25 1.05 4.82
C ALA A 22 3.91 -0.19 5.45
N ARG A 23 5.23 -0.14 5.65
CA ARG A 23 5.99 -1.21 6.32
C ARG A 23 5.51 -1.42 7.76
N ARG A 24 5.48 -0.36 8.57
CA ARG A 24 5.09 -0.48 10.00
C ARG A 24 3.68 -1.01 10.18
N ILE A 25 2.74 -0.58 9.34
CA ILE A 25 1.34 -1.01 9.40
C ILE A 25 1.22 -2.47 8.98
N SER A 26 1.95 -2.87 7.92
CA SER A 26 2.02 -4.27 7.53
C SER A 26 2.68 -5.15 8.58
N ASP A 27 3.75 -4.68 9.23
CA ASP A 27 4.45 -5.39 10.31
C ASP A 27 3.56 -5.58 11.54
N ALA A 28 2.63 -4.65 11.77
CA ALA A 28 1.58 -4.79 12.79
C ALA A 28 0.48 -5.81 12.40
N GLY A 29 0.57 -6.42 11.22
CA GLY A 29 -0.36 -7.44 10.72
C GLY A 29 -1.57 -6.88 9.98
N TRP A 30 -1.59 -5.59 9.64
CA TRP A 30 -2.70 -4.96 8.93
C TRP A 30 -2.47 -5.00 7.42
N SER A 31 -3.55 -5.12 6.65
CA SER A 31 -3.50 -5.01 5.20
C SER A 31 -3.37 -3.55 4.77
N VAL A 32 -2.46 -3.28 3.82
CA VAL A 32 -2.17 -1.93 3.32
C VAL A 32 -2.38 -1.89 1.81
N HIS A 33 -3.19 -0.93 1.36
CA HIS A 33 -3.29 -0.55 -0.05
C HIS A 33 -2.50 0.73 -0.28
N ALA A 34 -1.47 0.68 -1.12
CA ALA A 34 -0.63 1.83 -1.44
C ALA A 34 -0.85 2.29 -2.88
N CYS A 35 -0.85 3.60 -3.13
CA CYS A 35 -0.89 4.18 -4.46
C CYS A 35 0.04 5.39 -4.55
N ASP A 36 0.65 5.64 -5.70
CA ASP A 36 1.46 6.83 -6.02
C ASP A 36 1.26 7.17 -7.51
N VAL A 37 2.03 8.11 -8.04
CA VAL A 37 2.02 8.47 -9.47
C VAL A 37 2.37 7.26 -10.36
N PRO A 38 1.80 7.17 -11.58
CA PRO A 38 1.95 6.01 -12.46
C PRO A 38 3.40 5.63 -12.76
N GLU A 39 4.31 6.61 -12.88
CA GLU A 39 5.72 6.37 -13.19
C GLU A 39 6.45 5.59 -12.09
N LYS A 40 5.94 5.64 -10.85
CA LYS A 40 6.51 4.92 -9.71
C LYS A 40 5.86 3.56 -9.48
N TYR A 41 4.73 3.26 -10.13
CA TYR A 41 3.96 2.06 -9.87
C TYR A 41 4.79 0.78 -10.00
N GLU A 42 5.49 0.60 -11.13
CA GLU A 42 6.30 -0.61 -11.37
C GLU A 42 7.47 -0.73 -10.38
N ALA A 43 8.13 0.39 -10.06
CA ALA A 43 9.22 0.41 -9.09
C ALA A 43 8.74 0.05 -7.68
N LEU A 44 7.61 0.63 -7.24
CA LEU A 44 7.00 0.32 -5.95
C LEU A 44 6.52 -1.12 -5.88
N LYS A 45 5.87 -1.59 -6.95
CA LYS A 45 5.40 -2.98 -7.05
C LYS A 45 6.56 -3.96 -6.91
N ALA A 46 7.70 -3.70 -7.56
CA ALA A 46 8.90 -4.52 -7.41
C ALA A 46 9.49 -4.43 -5.99
N GLU A 47 9.59 -3.23 -5.41
CA GLU A 47 10.12 -3.02 -4.05
C GLU A 47 9.33 -3.78 -2.97
N PHE A 48 8.00 -3.82 -3.10
CA PHE A 48 7.12 -4.45 -2.14
C PHE A 48 6.75 -5.91 -2.48
N ALA A 49 7.07 -6.41 -3.69
CA ALA A 49 6.80 -7.79 -4.08
C ALA A 49 7.56 -8.82 -3.22
N GLU A 50 8.79 -8.51 -2.82
CA GLU A 50 9.64 -9.44 -2.05
C GLU A 50 9.68 -9.09 -0.56
N SER A 51 9.47 -7.82 -0.21
CA SER A 51 9.79 -7.31 1.12
C SER A 51 8.64 -7.43 2.13
N VAL A 52 7.37 -7.43 1.69
CA VAL A 52 6.24 -7.26 2.61
C VAL A 52 5.00 -8.02 2.18
N ARG A 53 4.49 -8.90 3.04
CA ARG A 53 3.37 -9.81 2.72
C ARG A 53 1.99 -9.15 2.66
N ASN A 54 1.79 -8.00 3.31
CA ASN A 54 0.47 -7.39 3.43
C ASN A 54 0.39 -5.98 2.81
N ILE A 55 1.29 -5.64 1.88
CA ILE A 55 1.21 -4.39 1.10
C ILE A 55 0.84 -4.72 -0.34
N VAL A 56 -0.24 -4.13 -0.82
CA VAL A 56 -0.67 -4.21 -2.23
C VAL A 56 -0.56 -2.82 -2.83
N VAL A 57 0.28 -2.70 -3.87
CA VAL A 57 0.42 -1.46 -4.64
C VAL A 57 -0.65 -1.46 -5.73
N LEU A 58 -1.51 -0.45 -5.71
CA LEU A 58 -2.60 -0.22 -6.65
C LEU A 58 -2.15 0.79 -7.71
N CYS A 59 -2.60 0.59 -8.94
CA CYS A 59 -2.29 1.47 -10.07
C CYS A 59 -3.10 2.79 -10.03
N SER A 60 -4.20 2.83 -9.28
CA SER A 60 -5.05 4.02 -9.18
C SER A 60 -5.67 4.15 -7.79
N SER A 61 -5.67 5.37 -7.26
CA SER A 61 -6.31 5.78 -6.00
C SER A 61 -7.74 6.29 -6.17
N HIS A 62 -8.30 6.22 -7.38
CA HIS A 62 -9.61 6.75 -7.79
C HIS A 62 -9.78 8.27 -7.52
N LEU A 63 -9.05 9.07 -8.30
CA LEU A 63 -9.48 10.34 -8.89
C LEU A 63 -8.56 10.58 -10.11
N ASP A 64 -9.00 10.08 -11.28
CA ASP A 64 -8.48 10.21 -12.65
C ASP A 64 -6.95 10.36 -12.94
N LEU A 65 -6.53 9.65 -14.00
CA LEU A 65 -5.21 9.59 -14.67
C LEU A 65 -4.23 8.49 -14.20
N CYS A 66 -4.26 7.39 -14.97
CA CYS A 66 -3.05 6.65 -15.35
C CYS A 66 -2.24 7.44 -16.39
#